data_AF-A0A936I1Q6-F1
#
_entry.id   AF-A0A936I1Q6-F1
#
_cell.length_a   1.000
_cell.length_b   1.000
_cell.length_c   1.000
_cell.angle_alpha   90.00
_cell.angle_beta   90.00
_cell.angle_gamma   90.00
#
_symmetry.space_group_name_H-M   'P 1'
#
loop_
_entity.id
_entity.type
_entity.pdbx_description
1 polymer ?
#
loop_
_entity_poly.entity_id
_entity_poly.type
_entity_poly.pdbx_seq_one_letter_code
_entity_poly.pdbx_strand_id
1 'polypeptide(L)'
;MSLSRIIEAAENHFNAYQKDCSGYLKKVAGDLFIDLPNYNANGLYDYLAGSPEWENLGKGQAGMTLAVVRAFEGLLVVAAKKESGHGHVAIIVGVEKDGTPLGYWGSIAGIGKKNARLTNSWAKKKFADISYYAYLGVLV
;
A
#
# COMPACT_ATOMS: atom_id res chain seq x y z
N MET A 1 -11.93 0.26 -9.96
CA MET A 1 -12.18 1.68 -9.60
C MET A 1 -11.26 2.54 -10.46
N SER A 2 -11.16 3.86 -10.28
CA SER A 2 -10.12 4.67 -10.95
C SER A 2 -8.98 5.00 -9.99
N LEU A 3 -7.76 5.19 -10.53
CA LEU A 3 -6.62 5.67 -9.74
C LEU A 3 -6.91 7.01 -9.05
N SER A 4 -7.64 7.91 -9.72
CA SER A 4 -8.06 9.19 -9.13
C SER A 4 -8.90 9.01 -7.87
N ARG A 5 -9.78 8.01 -7.83
CA ARG A 5 -10.61 7.70 -6.65
C ARG A 5 -9.78 7.19 -5.49
N ILE A 6 -8.75 6.40 -5.76
CA ILE A 6 -7.80 5.92 -4.74
C ILE A 6 -7.00 7.10 -4.16
N ILE A 7 -6.53 8.01 -5.02
CA ILE A 7 -5.80 9.22 -4.60
C ILE A 7 -6.69 10.13 -3.76
N GLU A 8 -7.95 10.33 -4.16
CA GLU A 8 -8.91 11.14 -3.40
C GLU A 8 -9.12 10.58 -1.98
N ALA A 9 -9.38 9.28 -1.86
CA ALA A 9 -9.50 8.61 -0.57
C ALA A 9 -8.20 8.72 0.26
N ALA A 10 -7.04 8.58 -0.39
CA ALA A 10 -5.74 8.74 0.26
C ALA A 10 -5.53 10.15 0.80
N GLU A 11 -5.84 11.19 0.03
CA GLU A 11 -5.72 12.59 0.47
C GLU A 11 -6.63 12.91 1.67
N ASN A 12 -7.88 12.43 1.64
CA ASN A 12 -8.88 12.70 2.70
C ASN A 12 -8.41 12.26 4.09
N HIS A 13 -7.67 11.15 4.17
CA HIS A 13 -7.26 10.57 5.45
C HIS A 13 -5.83 10.94 5.87
N PHE A 14 -5.03 11.57 5.00
CA PHE A 14 -3.60 11.73 5.28
C PHE A 14 -3.34 12.52 6.56
N ASN A 15 -3.96 13.68 6.73
CA ASN A 15 -3.69 14.54 7.88
C ASN A 15 -4.03 13.88 9.23
N ALA A 16 -5.11 13.09 9.26
CA ALA A 16 -5.55 12.39 10.47
C ALA A 16 -4.71 11.16 10.81
N TYR A 17 -4.19 10.45 9.79
CA TYR A 17 -3.50 9.16 9.98
C TYR A 17 -2.04 9.15 9.51
N GLN A 18 -1.45 10.31 9.23
CA GLN A 18 -0.04 10.44 8.81
C GLN A 18 0.97 9.82 9.82
N LYS A 19 0.55 9.55 11.06
CA LYS A 19 1.36 8.88 12.10
C LYS A 19 1.01 7.40 12.33
N ASP A 20 0.19 6.79 11.47
CA ASP A 20 -0.23 5.38 11.58
C ASP A 20 -0.39 4.75 10.19
N CYS A 21 0.56 3.89 9.78
CA CYS A 21 0.50 3.22 8.48
C CYS A 21 -0.72 2.30 8.32
N SER A 22 -1.02 1.50 9.34
CA SER A 22 -2.10 0.49 9.28
C SER A 22 -3.47 1.14 9.42
N GLY A 23 -3.63 2.10 10.33
CA GLY A 23 -4.86 2.88 10.46
C GLY A 23 -5.17 3.67 9.21
N TYR A 24 -4.14 4.28 8.60
CA TYR A 24 -4.27 5.00 7.34
C TYR A 24 -4.78 4.08 6.22
N LEU A 25 -4.12 2.94 5.99
CA LEU A 25 -4.54 1.99 4.96
C LEU A 25 -6.00 1.54 5.15
N LYS A 26 -6.39 1.20 6.38
CA LYS A 26 -7.77 0.77 6.69
C LYS A 26 -8.81 1.84 6.37
N LYS A 27 -8.48 3.12 6.60
CA LYS A 27 -9.41 4.22 6.33
C LYS A 27 -9.55 4.51 4.85
N VAL A 28 -8.44 4.48 4.11
CA VAL A 28 -8.48 4.58 2.65
C VAL A 28 -9.25 3.41 2.04
N ALA A 29 -9.02 2.17 2.51
CA ALA A 29 -9.75 1.00 2.07
C ALA A 29 -11.26 1.12 2.36
N GLY A 30 -11.64 1.64 3.53
CA GLY A 30 -13.04 1.87 3.89
C GLY A 30 -13.78 2.84 2.95
N ASP A 31 -13.15 3.93 2.52
CA ASP A 31 -13.72 4.86 1.52
C ASP A 31 -13.92 4.21 0.14
N LEU A 32 -13.22 3.10 -0.11
CA LEU A 32 -13.29 2.28 -1.32
C LEU A 32 -14.20 1.05 -1.14
N PHE A 33 -14.89 0.93 -0.01
CA PHE A 33 -15.74 -0.23 0.34
C PHE A 33 -14.97 -1.56 0.38
N ILE A 34 -13.70 -1.50 0.81
CA ILE A 34 -12.85 -2.68 1.01
C ILE A 34 -12.69 -2.89 2.51
N ASP A 35 -13.21 -4.01 3.00
CA ASP A 35 -13.10 -4.36 4.41
C ASP A 35 -11.73 -4.96 4.70
N LEU A 36 -10.96 -4.25 5.52
CA LEU A 36 -9.71 -4.74 6.07
C LEU A 36 -9.89 -5.09 7.55
N PRO A 37 -9.38 -6.24 8.02
CA PRO A 37 -9.45 -6.59 9.43
C PRO A 37 -8.72 -5.56 10.29
N ASN A 38 -9.11 -5.44 11.56
CA ASN A 38 -8.47 -4.52 12.50
C ASN A 38 -7.12 -5.05 13.00
N TYR A 39 -6.15 -5.17 12.08
CA TYR A 39 -4.79 -5.59 12.35
C TYR A 39 -3.81 -4.41 12.28
N ASN A 40 -2.63 -4.63 12.87
CA ASN A 40 -1.46 -3.79 12.64
C ASN A 40 -0.80 -4.16 11.29
N ALA A 41 0.28 -3.47 10.91
CA ALA A 41 0.94 -3.69 9.62
C ALA A 41 1.45 -5.13 9.40
N ASN A 42 1.91 -5.82 10.45
CA ASN A 42 2.33 -7.23 10.35
C ASN A 42 1.14 -8.16 10.09
N GLY A 43 0.04 -7.97 10.83
CA GLY A 43 -1.17 -8.77 10.62
C GLY A 43 -1.85 -8.46 9.29
N LEU A 44 -1.77 -7.21 8.81
CA LEU A 44 -2.22 -6.85 7.46
C LEU A 44 -1.37 -7.55 6.40
N TYR A 45 -0.04 -7.60 6.55
CA TYR A 45 0.81 -8.38 5.64
C TYR A 45 0.35 -9.85 5.57
N ASP A 46 0.09 -10.48 6.72
CA ASP A 46 -0.34 -11.89 6.76
C ASP A 46 -1.73 -12.06 6.13
N TYR A 47 -2.66 -11.14 6.38
CA TYR A 47 -3.99 -11.14 5.78
C TYR A 47 -3.93 -11.02 4.25
N LEU A 48 -3.18 -10.03 3.73
CA LEU A 48 -3.03 -9.81 2.29
C LEU A 48 -2.39 -11.01 1.58
N ALA A 49 -1.47 -11.71 2.26
CA ALA A 49 -0.82 -12.89 1.71
C ALA A 49 -1.73 -14.15 1.71
N GLY A 50 -2.70 -14.22 2.62
CA GLY A 50 -3.58 -15.39 2.80
C GLY A 50 -5.00 -15.22 2.24
N SER A 51 -5.42 -14.01 1.92
CA SER A 51 -6.78 -13.74 1.42
C SER A 51 -6.90 -13.99 -0.09
N PRO A 52 -7.94 -14.71 -0.56
CA PRO A 52 -8.19 -14.93 -1.98
C PRO A 52 -8.62 -13.66 -2.73
N GLU A 53 -9.01 -12.60 -2.01
CA GLU A 53 -9.42 -11.31 -2.61
C GLU A 53 -8.23 -10.45 -3.06
N TRP A 54 -7.02 -10.87 -2.70
CA TRP A 54 -5.77 -10.15 -2.95
C TRP A 54 -4.84 -10.95 -3.86
N GLU A 55 -4.46 -10.37 -4.99
CA GLU A 55 -3.42 -10.90 -5.86
C GLU A 55 -2.05 -10.63 -5.24
N ASN A 56 -1.26 -11.68 -5.00
CA ASN A 56 0.15 -11.51 -4.65
C ASN A 56 0.95 -11.19 -5.92
N LEU A 57 1.41 -9.95 -6.04
CA LEU A 57 2.18 -9.48 -7.20
C LEU A 57 3.67 -9.82 -7.08
N GLY A 58 4.09 -10.46 -5.99
CA GLY A 58 5.47 -10.82 -5.71
C GLY A 58 6.21 -9.76 -4.90
N LYS A 59 7.54 -9.82 -4.95
CA LYS A 59 8.44 -9.00 -4.14
C LYS A 59 9.46 -8.24 -4.98
N GLY A 60 10.05 -7.21 -4.38
CA GLY A 60 11.15 -6.46 -4.99
C GLY A 60 10.76 -5.80 -6.32
N GLN A 61 11.75 -5.62 -7.19
CA GLN A 61 11.59 -4.89 -8.44
C GLN A 61 10.51 -5.49 -9.35
N ALA A 62 10.44 -6.81 -9.45
CA ALA A 62 9.45 -7.48 -10.29
C ALA A 62 8.02 -7.21 -9.82
N GLY A 63 7.75 -7.39 -8.52
CA GLY A 63 6.45 -7.09 -7.94
C GLY A 63 6.10 -5.61 -7.97
N MET A 64 7.11 -4.74 -7.84
CA MET A 64 6.94 -3.29 -7.96
C MET A 64 6.45 -2.87 -9.35
N THR A 65 6.99 -3.47 -10.43
CA THR A 65 6.54 -3.18 -11.79
C THR A 65 5.07 -3.58 -11.98
N LEU A 66 4.67 -4.76 -11.51
CA LEU A 66 3.27 -5.20 -11.57
C LEU A 66 2.35 -4.32 -10.70
N ALA A 67 2.83 -3.90 -9.53
CA ALA A 67 2.11 -3.02 -8.62
C ALA A 67 1.72 -1.69 -9.27
N VAL A 68 2.64 -1.08 -10.03
CA VAL A 68 2.36 0.16 -10.75
C VAL A 68 1.30 -0.07 -11.84
N VAL A 69 1.40 -1.16 -12.61
CA VAL A 69 0.41 -1.50 -13.64
C VAL A 69 -0.98 -1.66 -13.02
N ARG A 70 -1.10 -2.46 -11.96
CA ARG A 70 -2.37 -2.72 -11.25
C ARG A 70 -2.98 -1.45 -10.64
N ALA A 71 -2.14 -0.53 -10.15
CA ALA A 71 -2.60 0.77 -9.66
C ALA A 71 -3.19 1.62 -10.80
N PHE A 72 -2.58 1.62 -11.99
CA PHE A 72 -3.13 2.31 -13.16
C PHE A 72 -4.40 1.66 -13.73
N GLU A 73 -4.55 0.34 -13.55
CA GLU A 73 -5.83 -0.37 -13.80
C GLU A 73 -6.91 -0.01 -12.76
N GLY A 74 -6.56 0.78 -11.74
CA GLY A 74 -7.49 1.30 -10.75
C GLY A 74 -7.85 0.30 -9.65
N LEU A 75 -6.92 -0.61 -9.35
CA LEU A 75 -6.97 -1.48 -8.18
C LEU A 75 -6.26 -0.82 -7.00
N LEU A 76 -6.74 -1.09 -5.79
CA LEU A 76 -6.01 -0.71 -4.58
C LEU A 76 -4.77 -1.61 -4.46
N VAL A 77 -3.58 -1.02 -4.54
CA VAL A 77 -2.31 -1.74 -4.46
C VAL A 77 -1.56 -1.35 -3.19
N VAL A 78 -1.16 -2.36 -2.41
CA VAL A 78 -0.48 -2.22 -1.13
C VAL A 78 0.93 -2.80 -1.23
N ALA A 79 1.93 -1.96 -0.99
CA ALA A 79 3.27 -2.40 -0.64
C ALA A 79 3.30 -2.71 0.86
N ALA A 80 3.77 -3.88 1.25
CA ALA A 80 3.80 -4.33 2.63
C ALA A 80 5.10 -5.05 2.97
N LYS A 81 5.57 -4.82 4.20
CA LYS A 81 6.70 -5.54 4.77
C LYS A 81 6.44 -5.88 6.22
N LYS A 82 6.52 -7.17 6.54
CA LYS A 82 6.51 -7.69 7.90
C LYS A 82 7.89 -7.54 8.54
N GLU A 83 7.92 -7.17 9.82
CA GLU A 83 9.15 -7.03 10.62
C GLU A 83 8.93 -7.64 12.02
N SER A 84 10.00 -7.98 12.75
CA SER A 84 9.88 -8.59 14.09
C SER A 84 9.18 -7.68 15.11
N GLY A 85 9.36 -6.37 14.98
CA GLY A 85 8.65 -5.35 15.77
C GLY A 85 7.45 -4.81 15.02
N HIS A 86 7.65 -3.69 14.32
CA HIS A 86 6.60 -3.00 13.57
C HIS A 86 6.83 -3.13 12.07
N GLY A 87 5.93 -3.85 11.40
CA GLY A 87 5.86 -3.84 9.95
C GLY A 87 5.43 -2.48 9.41
N HIS A 88 5.35 -2.40 8.09
CA HIS A 88 4.93 -1.19 7.40
C HIS A 88 4.11 -1.51 6.16
N VAL A 89 3.19 -0.60 5.84
CA VAL A 89 2.35 -0.66 4.64
C VAL A 89 2.28 0.71 3.98
N ALA A 90 2.20 0.73 2.66
CA ALA A 90 2.05 1.92 1.84
C ALA A 90 1.14 1.63 0.64
N ILE A 91 0.35 2.61 0.22
CA ILE A 91 -0.53 2.53 -0.95
C ILE A 91 0.25 3.04 -2.17
N ILE A 92 0.22 2.30 -3.27
CA ILE A 92 0.82 2.72 -4.55
C ILE A 92 -0.19 3.55 -5.33
N VAL A 93 0.23 4.71 -5.82
CA VAL A 93 -0.65 5.71 -6.46
C VAL A 93 -0.12 6.23 -7.80
N GLY A 94 0.97 5.67 -8.29
CA GLY A 94 1.56 6.10 -9.56
C GLY A 94 3.04 5.79 -9.65
N VAL A 95 3.69 6.45 -10.61
CA VAL A 95 5.10 6.26 -10.92
C VAL A 95 5.70 7.55 -11.46
N GLU A 96 6.94 7.83 -11.12
CA GLU A 96 7.73 8.90 -11.72
C GLU A 96 8.24 8.50 -13.10
N LYS A 97 8.74 9.48 -13.86
CA LYS A 97 9.31 9.27 -15.20
C LYS A 97 10.49 8.28 -15.21
N ASP A 98 11.21 8.15 -14.09
CA ASP A 98 12.33 7.22 -13.95
C ASP A 98 11.90 5.80 -13.49
N GLY A 99 10.60 5.53 -13.41
CA GLY A 99 10.05 4.23 -13.00
C GLY A 99 9.91 4.04 -11.50
N THR A 100 10.23 5.05 -10.68
CA THR A 100 10.05 4.96 -9.23
C THR A 100 8.59 5.06 -8.83
N PRO A 101 8.01 4.11 -8.07
CA PRO A 101 6.64 4.22 -7.62
C PRO A 101 6.43 5.39 -6.67
N LEU A 102 5.27 6.03 -6.82
CA LEU A 102 4.75 7.01 -5.88
C LEU A 102 3.79 6.32 -4.93
N GLY A 103 3.81 6.76 -3.67
CA GLY A 103 2.99 6.16 -2.63
C GLY A 103 2.47 7.15 -1.60
N TYR A 104 1.48 6.66 -0.84
CA TYR A 104 0.94 7.31 0.35
C TYR A 104 1.03 6.35 1.54
N TRP A 105 1.45 6.87 2.70
CA TRP A 105 1.51 6.09 3.95
C TRP A 105 1.50 7.02 5.16
N GLY A 106 0.94 6.54 6.27
CA GLY A 106 1.27 7.04 7.61
C GLY A 106 2.51 6.33 8.16
N SER A 107 3.09 6.77 9.27
CA SER A 107 4.21 6.06 9.93
C SER A 107 4.22 6.27 11.43
N ILE A 108 4.35 5.20 12.22
CA ILE A 108 4.50 5.37 13.69
C ILE A 108 5.84 5.96 14.10
N ALA A 109 6.86 5.88 13.22
CA ALA A 109 8.21 6.38 13.48
C ALA A 109 8.36 7.89 13.15
N GLY A 110 7.32 8.56 12.67
CA GLY A 110 7.38 9.97 12.28
C GLY A 110 6.12 10.44 11.56
N ILE A 111 6.25 11.45 10.70
CA ILE A 111 5.18 11.80 9.76
C ILE A 111 5.42 11.01 8.48
N GLY A 112 4.42 10.28 8.03
CA GLY A 112 4.42 9.58 6.75
C GLY A 112 4.49 10.54 5.57
N LYS A 113 4.32 10.05 4.35
CA LYS A 113 4.34 10.90 3.16
C LYS A 113 3.18 10.60 2.25
N LYS A 114 2.81 11.62 1.48
CA LYS A 114 1.80 11.55 0.43
C LYS A 114 2.40 11.92 -0.91
N ASN A 115 1.93 11.28 -1.97
CA ASN A 115 2.41 11.44 -3.33
C ASN A 115 3.95 11.52 -3.44
N ALA A 116 4.63 10.62 -2.72
CA ALA A 116 6.08 10.66 -2.58
C ALA A 116 6.69 9.36 -3.08
N ARG A 117 7.96 9.42 -3.52
CA ARG A 117 8.72 8.25 -3.92
C ARG A 117 8.67 7.21 -2.80
N LEU A 118 8.30 5.97 -3.14
CA LEU A 118 8.22 4.86 -2.19
C LEU A 118 9.56 4.60 -1.50
N THR A 119 10.67 5.00 -2.11
CA THR A 119 12.03 4.94 -1.55
C THR A 119 12.21 5.81 -0.30
N ASN A 120 11.26 6.69 0.01
CA ASN A 120 11.22 7.41 1.27
C ASN A 120 10.52 6.63 2.41
N SER A 121 9.79 5.56 2.09
CA SER A 121 9.09 4.70 3.06
C SER A 121 10.03 3.62 3.61
N TRP A 122 10.79 2.98 2.72
CA TRP A 122 11.83 2.01 3.08
C TRP A 122 13.18 2.40 2.51
N ALA A 123 14.25 2.14 3.26
CA ALA A 123 15.60 2.24 2.74
C ALA A 123 15.75 1.37 1.47
N LYS A 124 16.44 1.88 0.44
CA LYS A 124 16.60 1.21 -0.87
C LYS A 124 17.05 -0.25 -0.77
N LYS A 125 17.94 -0.57 0.17
CA LYS A 125 18.43 -1.95 0.42
C LYS A 125 17.36 -2.94 0.90
N LYS A 126 16.21 -2.45 1.36
CA LYS A 126 15.08 -3.27 1.83
C LYS A 126 14.01 -3.47 0.76
N PHE A 127 14.15 -2.87 -0.43
CA PHE A 127 13.15 -3.00 -1.49
C PHE A 127 12.94 -4.45 -1.93
N ALA A 128 14.01 -5.25 -1.97
CA ALA A 128 13.92 -6.67 -2.30
C ALA A 128 12.97 -7.45 -1.37
N ASP A 129 12.75 -6.98 -0.14
CA ASP A 129 11.92 -7.63 0.86
C ASP A 129 10.46 -7.12 0.86
N ILE A 130 10.16 -6.05 0.11
CA ILE A 130 8.81 -5.48 0.03
C ILE A 130 7.96 -6.40 -0.83
N SER A 131 6.80 -6.78 -0.32
CA SER A 131 5.78 -7.55 -1.04
C SER A 131 4.68 -6.62 -1.52
N TYR A 132 4.08 -6.93 -2.65
CA TYR A 132 3.04 -6.11 -3.27
C TYR A 132 1.76 -6.93 -3.47
N TYR A 133 0.63 -6.33 -3.14
CA TYR A 133 -0.68 -6.98 -3.22
C TYR A 133 -1.69 -6.05 -3.91
N ALA A 134 -2.48 -6.57 -4.85
CA ALA A 134 -3.58 -5.84 -5.48
C ALA A 134 -4.92 -6.41 -5.05
N TYR A 135 -5.86 -5.56 -4.67
CA TYR A 135 -7.22 -5.98 -4.38
C TYR A 135 -7.96 -6.28 -5.68
N LEU A 136 -8.38 -7.54 -5.88
CA LEU A 136 -9.17 -7.98 -7.03
C LEU A 136 -10.69 -7.86 -6.79
N GLY A 137 -11.10 -7.82 -5.52
CA GLY A 137 -12.49 -8.01 -5.13
C GLY A 137 -12.90 -9.48 -5.16
N VAL A 138 -14.14 -9.75 -4.74
CA VAL A 138 -14.72 -11.09 -4.85
C VAL A 138 -15.11 -11.31 -6.32
N LEU A 139 -14.46 -12.27 -6.99
CA LEU A 139 -14.99 -12.88 -8.19
C LEU A 139 -16.23 -13.69 -7.77
N VAL A 140 -17.41 -13.10 -7.90
CA VAL A 140 -18.69 -13.81 -7.85
C VAL A 140 -18.96 -14.53 -9.15
#